data_AF-A0AAV9N0R9-F1
#
_entry.id   AF-A0AAV9N0R9-F1
#
_cell.length_a   1.000
_cell.length_b   1.000
_cell.length_c   1.000
_cell.angle_alpha   90.00
_cell.angle_beta   90.00
_cell.angle_gamma   90.00
#
_symmetry.space_group_name_H-M   'P 1'
#
loop_
_entity.id
_entity.type
_entity.pdbx_description
1 polymer ?
#
loop_
_entity_poly.entity_id
_entity_poly.type
_entity_poly.pdbx_seq_one_letter_code
_entity_poly.pdbx_strand_id
1 'polypeptide(L)'
;METDIFGHKSNSTYFTDIDIARVHLVTTMFGEGIETIRGGTTMNGLSRKPYSKFSLALGAVSCTFQKELLPYETYDMWTRILSWDDKWLYIVTHFVKKESAIYPRRSSLYPEQGVKDASNFGQDKVNSESAESQAAAGGLARYPIAASAMSKVVFKNGRRTIKPREMIAASGLLGNKNHGETEREGSIDTAACENATEKERQRGMRIASMLANQIDLEKEFNGDVALGRHHDGFGVEGVVATLAQLGKISNFQLI
;
A
#
# COMPACT_ATOMS: atom_id res chain seq x y z
N MET A 1 6.16 1.59 18.63
CA MET A 1 6.28 2.74 17.73
C MET A 1 7.69 3.30 17.87
N GLU A 2 8.44 3.33 16.79
CA GLU A 2 9.77 3.95 16.74
C GLU A 2 9.61 5.47 16.54
N THR A 3 10.36 6.26 17.30
CA THR A 3 10.25 7.73 17.32
C THR A 3 11.51 8.40 16.81
N ASP A 4 11.37 9.57 16.21
CA ASP A 4 12.49 10.42 15.80
C ASP A 4 13.02 11.31 16.93
N ILE A 5 13.99 12.16 16.62
CA ILE A 5 14.60 13.11 17.55
C ILE A 5 13.63 14.19 18.06
N PHE A 6 12.52 14.41 17.37
CA PHE A 6 11.49 15.37 17.76
C PHE A 6 10.39 14.72 18.61
N GLY A 7 10.50 13.42 18.88
CA GLY A 7 9.52 12.69 19.67
C GLY A 7 8.25 12.36 18.90
N HIS A 8 8.27 12.39 17.57
CA HIS A 8 7.14 11.93 16.74
C HIS A 8 7.44 10.56 16.13
N LYS A 9 6.43 9.90 15.55
CA LYS A 9 6.67 8.71 14.73
C LYS A 9 7.69 9.05 13.65
N SER A 10 8.80 8.32 13.64
CA SER A 10 9.82 8.53 12.61
C SER A 10 9.21 8.24 11.23
N ASN A 11 9.41 9.17 10.28
CA ASN A 11 8.87 9.11 8.93
C ASN A 11 9.21 7.80 8.21
N SER A 12 10.40 7.24 8.45
CA SER A 12 10.83 5.97 7.85
C SER A 12 9.98 4.78 8.31
N THR A 13 9.47 4.82 9.55
CA THR A 13 8.78 3.69 10.18
C THR A 13 7.36 3.51 9.65
N TYR A 14 6.79 4.51 8.98
CA TYR A 14 5.53 4.37 8.26
C TYR A 14 5.65 3.31 7.16
N PHE A 15 6.80 3.20 6.49
CA PHE A 15 7.01 2.22 5.42
C PHE A 15 6.97 0.78 5.94
N THR A 16 7.49 0.53 7.15
CA THR A 16 7.39 -0.78 7.80
C THR A 16 5.93 -1.18 8.04
N ASP A 17 5.11 -0.26 8.53
CA ASP A 17 3.69 -0.53 8.75
C ASP A 17 2.96 -0.75 7.42
N ILE A 18 3.28 0.05 6.39
CA ILE A 18 2.73 -0.10 5.03
C ILE A 18 3.08 -1.48 4.47
N ASP A 19 4.28 -2.00 4.69
CA ASP A 19 4.66 -3.34 4.25
C ASP A 19 3.78 -4.42 4.86
N ILE A 20 3.52 -4.34 6.17
CA ILE A 20 2.60 -5.24 6.87
C ILE A 20 1.20 -5.14 6.26
N ALA A 21 0.68 -3.92 6.08
CA ALA A 21 -0.65 -3.70 5.55
C ALA A 21 -0.81 -4.17 4.09
N ARG A 22 0.23 -4.00 3.26
CA ARG A 22 0.24 -4.50 1.87
C ARG A 22 0.23 -6.01 1.81
N VAL A 23 1.07 -6.67 2.61
CA VAL A 23 1.11 -8.13 2.67
C VAL A 23 -0.24 -8.65 3.15
N HIS A 24 -0.78 -8.06 4.23
CA HIS A 24 -2.09 -8.43 4.76
C HIS A 24 -3.20 -8.32 3.71
N LEU A 25 -3.34 -7.15 3.05
CA LEU A 25 -4.32 -6.95 1.97
C LEU A 25 -4.16 -8.01 0.87
N VAL A 26 -2.92 -8.25 0.43
CA VAL A 26 -2.65 -9.15 -0.70
C VAL A 26 -2.94 -10.60 -0.34
N THR A 27 -2.51 -11.06 0.83
CA THR A 27 -2.75 -12.44 1.27
C THR A 27 -4.23 -12.71 1.49
N THR A 28 -5.00 -11.71 1.92
CA THR A 28 -6.44 -11.85 2.09
C THR A 28 -7.17 -11.84 0.76
N MET A 29 -6.96 -10.81 -0.08
CA MET A 29 -7.75 -10.65 -1.31
C MET A 29 -7.34 -11.63 -2.41
N PHE A 30 -6.05 -11.97 -2.48
CA PHE A 30 -5.51 -12.82 -3.54
C PHE A 30 -5.12 -14.21 -3.07
N GLY A 31 -5.59 -14.66 -1.89
CA GLY A 31 -5.28 -15.98 -1.33
C GLY A 31 -5.58 -17.12 -2.32
N GLU A 32 -6.82 -17.16 -2.83
CA GLU A 32 -7.26 -18.16 -3.84
C GLU A 32 -6.38 -18.13 -5.11
N GLY A 33 -6.03 -16.93 -5.61
CA GLY A 33 -5.18 -16.78 -6.78
C GLY A 33 -3.73 -17.19 -6.53
N ILE A 34 -3.19 -16.87 -5.35
CA ILE A 34 -1.86 -17.29 -4.92
C ILE A 34 -1.79 -18.81 -4.83
N GLU A 35 -2.79 -19.47 -4.25
CA GLU A 35 -2.85 -20.94 -4.19
C GLU A 35 -2.92 -21.57 -5.57
N THR A 36 -3.78 -21.03 -6.44
CA THR A 36 -3.92 -21.46 -7.84
C THR A 36 -2.59 -21.36 -8.59
N ILE A 37 -1.88 -20.24 -8.45
CA ILE A 37 -0.58 -20.00 -9.11
C ILE A 37 0.54 -20.84 -8.47
N ARG A 38 0.41 -21.18 -7.19
CA ARG A 38 1.36 -22.06 -6.50
C ARG A 38 1.20 -23.54 -6.84
N GLY A 39 0.06 -23.93 -7.41
CA GLY A 39 -0.29 -25.33 -7.66
C GLY A 39 -0.75 -26.04 -6.38
N GLY A 40 -1.35 -25.30 -5.45
CA GLY A 40 -1.82 -25.80 -4.16
C GLY A 40 -0.78 -25.78 -3.04
N THR A 41 -1.26 -26.04 -1.82
CA THR A 41 -0.49 -26.07 -0.57
C THR A 41 -0.13 -27.50 -0.15
N THR A 42 -0.47 -28.49 -0.98
CA THR A 42 -0.18 -29.91 -0.71
C THR A 42 1.33 -30.12 -0.65
N MET A 43 1.79 -30.39 0.57
CA MET A 43 3.15 -30.78 0.86
C MET A 43 3.33 -32.21 0.32
N ASN A 44 3.54 -32.35 -0.99
CA ASN A 44 3.79 -33.65 -1.59
C ASN A 44 5.14 -34.16 -1.05
N GLY A 45 5.06 -35.12 -0.12
CA GLY A 45 6.14 -35.65 0.73
C GLY A 45 7.32 -36.32 0.02
N LEU A 46 7.52 -36.06 -1.27
CA LEU A 46 8.64 -36.54 -2.08
C LEU A 46 9.38 -35.42 -2.84
N SER A 47 8.84 -34.20 -2.93
CA SER A 47 9.53 -33.07 -3.55
C SER A 47 9.59 -31.88 -2.58
N ARG A 48 10.80 -31.59 -2.11
CA ARG A 48 11.08 -30.64 -1.03
C ARG A 48 10.93 -29.15 -1.45
N LYS A 49 10.41 -28.84 -2.64
CA LYS A 49 10.32 -27.46 -3.16
C LYS A 49 8.92 -27.17 -3.73
N PRO A 50 8.31 -26.02 -3.37
CA PRO A 50 7.12 -25.54 -4.05
C PRO A 50 7.45 -25.32 -5.54
N TYR A 51 6.55 -25.71 -6.43
CA TYR A 51 6.72 -25.51 -7.87
C TYR A 51 6.75 -24.03 -8.27
N SER A 52 6.22 -23.15 -7.42
CA SER A 52 6.09 -21.71 -7.67
C SER A 52 7.01 -20.90 -6.78
N LYS A 53 7.65 -19.90 -7.39
CA LYS A 53 8.44 -18.85 -6.71
C LYS A 53 7.61 -17.58 -6.65
N PHE A 54 6.37 -17.70 -6.19
CA PHE A 54 5.48 -16.57 -6.08
C PHE A 54 6.09 -15.51 -5.16
N SER A 55 6.09 -14.26 -5.60
CA SER A 55 6.49 -13.12 -4.78
C SER A 55 5.74 -11.86 -5.19
N LEU A 56 5.65 -10.92 -4.25
CA LEU A 56 5.16 -9.57 -4.47
C LEU A 56 6.36 -8.63 -4.44
N ALA A 57 6.75 -8.08 -5.59
CA ALA A 57 7.87 -7.15 -5.66
C ALA A 57 7.36 -5.70 -5.60
N LEU A 58 7.97 -4.88 -4.75
CA LEU A 58 7.73 -3.44 -4.68
C LEU A 58 8.59 -2.74 -5.75
N GLY A 59 7.95 -2.00 -6.65
CA GLY A 59 8.65 -1.16 -7.64
C GLY A 59 8.77 0.30 -7.20
N ALA A 60 7.80 0.79 -6.43
CA ALA A 60 7.80 2.16 -5.94
C ALA A 60 6.93 2.32 -4.71
N VAL A 61 7.30 3.25 -3.85
CA VAL A 61 6.42 3.78 -2.82
C VAL A 61 6.59 5.29 -2.73
N SER A 62 5.49 6.00 -2.53
CA SER A 62 5.48 7.40 -2.13
C SER A 62 4.65 7.51 -0.86
N CYS A 63 5.12 8.33 0.09
CA CYS A 63 4.39 8.63 1.31
C CYS A 63 4.37 10.15 1.49
N THR A 64 3.21 10.65 1.88
CA THR A 64 2.99 12.06 2.18
C THR A 64 2.55 12.17 3.63
N PHE A 65 3.22 13.00 4.41
CA PHE A 65 2.97 13.21 5.83
C PHE A 65 2.18 14.51 6.00
N GLN A 66 0.97 14.42 6.56
CA GLN A 66 0.07 15.56 6.76
C GLN A 66 0.04 16.05 8.21
N LYS A 67 0.04 15.13 9.18
CA LYS A 67 -0.01 15.42 10.61
C LYS A 67 0.84 14.41 11.36
N GLU A 68 1.62 14.89 12.31
CA GLU A 68 2.46 14.04 13.16
C GLU A 68 1.63 13.08 14.00
N LEU A 69 2.22 11.91 14.29
CA LEU A 69 1.70 10.96 15.27
C LEU A 69 2.58 11.02 16.52
N LEU A 70 1.96 11.26 17.66
CA LEU A 70 2.63 11.33 18.96
C LEU A 70 3.02 9.93 19.46
N PRO A 71 4.00 9.81 20.38
CA PRO A 71 4.36 8.54 21.00
C PRO A 71 3.14 7.88 21.61
N TYR A 72 2.93 6.61 21.26
CA TYR A 72 1.80 5.80 21.71
C TYR A 72 0.41 6.29 21.24
N GLU A 73 0.34 7.27 20.33
CA GLU A 73 -0.91 7.66 19.69
C GLU A 73 -1.45 6.49 18.85
N THR A 74 -2.71 6.12 19.07
CA THR A 74 -3.35 5.04 18.30
C THR A 74 -3.86 5.58 16.97
N TYR A 75 -3.61 4.83 15.90
CA TYR A 75 -4.11 5.13 14.56
C TYR A 75 -4.60 3.84 13.90
N ASP A 76 -5.49 4.01 12.93
CA ASP A 76 -5.94 2.95 12.05
C ASP A 76 -5.24 3.06 10.69
N MET A 77 -5.06 1.92 10.04
CA MET A 77 -4.50 1.84 8.69
C MET A 77 -5.55 1.36 7.71
N TRP A 78 -6.00 2.26 6.84
CA TRP A 78 -7.00 1.93 5.84
C TRP A 78 -6.30 1.65 4.52
N THR A 79 -6.25 0.38 4.15
CA THR A 79 -5.52 -0.10 2.97
C THR A 79 -6.48 -0.67 1.95
N ARG A 80 -6.35 -0.23 0.69
CA ARG A 80 -7.19 -0.69 -0.42
C ARG A 80 -6.43 -0.69 -1.74
N ILE A 81 -6.94 -1.46 -2.70
CA ILE A 81 -6.51 -1.34 -4.09
C ILE A 81 -6.99 0.01 -4.63
N LEU A 82 -6.05 0.79 -5.16
CA LEU A 82 -6.34 2.06 -5.83
C LEU A 82 -6.68 1.82 -7.31
N SER A 83 -5.82 1.07 -8.01
CA SER A 83 -5.98 0.74 -9.42
C SER A 83 -4.96 -0.32 -9.86
N TRP A 84 -4.96 -0.69 -11.14
CA TRP A 84 -3.95 -1.53 -11.77
C TRP A 84 -3.84 -1.25 -13.27
N ASP A 85 -2.66 -1.52 -13.82
CA ASP A 85 -2.39 -1.59 -15.27
C ASP A 85 -2.06 -3.03 -15.70
N ASP A 86 -1.39 -3.21 -16.84
CA ASP A 86 -0.99 -4.52 -17.37
C ASP A 86 0.11 -5.23 -16.54
N LYS A 87 0.88 -4.49 -15.74
CA LYS A 87 2.05 -4.99 -14.99
C LYS A 87 1.94 -4.72 -13.49
N TRP A 88 1.42 -3.57 -13.09
CA TRP A 88 1.48 -3.03 -11.75
C TRP A 88 0.10 -2.96 -11.11
N LEU A 89 0.04 -3.39 -9.85
CA LEU A 89 -1.06 -3.12 -8.94
C LEU A 89 -0.67 -1.92 -8.07
N TYR A 90 -1.60 -0.99 -7.91
CA TYR A 90 -1.42 0.20 -7.07
C TYR A 90 -2.27 0.07 -5.81
N ILE A 91 -1.62 0.13 -4.65
CA ILE A 91 -2.24 0.02 -3.33
C ILE A 91 -2.10 1.38 -2.65
N VAL A 92 -3.16 1.84 -1.99
CA VAL A 92 -3.12 3.05 -1.15
C VAL A 92 -3.37 2.66 0.30
N THR A 93 -2.61 3.28 1.20
CA THR A 93 -2.71 3.11 2.65
C THR A 93 -2.81 4.49 3.30
N HIS A 94 -3.88 4.72 4.03
CA HIS A 94 -4.08 5.94 4.81
C HIS A 94 -3.93 5.65 6.31
N PHE A 95 -3.15 6.47 7.00
CA PHE A 95 -3.01 6.46 8.45
C PHE A 95 -4.05 7.43 9.02
N VAL A 96 -5.10 6.89 9.65
CA VAL A 96 -6.24 7.64 10.15
C VAL A 96 -6.14 7.75 11.67
N LYS A 97 -6.20 8.97 12.21
CA LYS A 97 -6.19 9.19 13.66
C LYS A 97 -7.50 8.71 14.28
N LYS A 98 -7.42 7.88 15.32
CA LYS A 98 -8.60 7.26 15.94
C LYS A 98 -9.55 8.27 16.62
N GLU A 99 -9.06 9.45 16.98
CA GLU A 99 -9.86 10.54 17.56
C GLU A 99 -10.92 11.09 16.62
N SER A 100 -10.77 10.85 15.31
CA SER A 100 -11.81 11.16 14.37
C SER A 100 -12.85 10.06 14.39
N ALA A 101 -14.10 10.39 14.70
CA ALA A 101 -15.22 9.45 14.68
C ALA A 101 -15.59 9.00 13.23
N ILE A 102 -14.59 8.80 12.37
CA ILE A 102 -14.75 8.36 10.98
C ILE A 102 -14.35 6.90 10.90
N TYR A 103 -15.23 6.09 10.32
CA TYR A 103 -15.05 4.65 10.17
C TYR A 103 -15.17 4.25 8.69
N PRO A 104 -14.53 3.15 8.27
CA PRO A 104 -14.70 2.65 6.92
C PRO A 104 -16.14 2.15 6.76
N ARG A 105 -16.88 2.70 5.78
CA ARG A 105 -18.27 2.26 5.49
C ARG A 105 -18.40 0.76 5.23
N ARG A 106 -17.34 0.15 4.70
CA ARG A 106 -17.29 -1.27 4.37
C ARG A 106 -15.89 -1.77 4.65
N SER A 107 -15.80 -2.89 5.36
CA SER A 107 -14.56 -3.65 5.56
C SER A 107 -14.81 -5.06 5.04
N SER A 108 -13.95 -5.54 4.13
CA SER A 108 -14.05 -6.90 3.60
C SER A 108 -13.51 -7.95 4.58
N LEU A 109 -12.64 -7.52 5.51
CA LEU A 109 -11.90 -8.39 6.42
C LEU A 109 -12.61 -8.64 7.74
N TYR A 110 -13.28 -7.60 8.24
CA TYR A 110 -13.98 -7.62 9.53
C TYR A 110 -15.38 -7.06 9.32
N PRO A 111 -16.27 -7.80 8.64
CA PRO A 111 -17.61 -7.31 8.30
C PRO A 111 -18.43 -6.96 9.55
N GLU A 112 -18.20 -7.65 10.67
CA GLU A 112 -18.80 -7.35 11.97
C GLU A 112 -18.48 -5.95 12.52
N GLN A 113 -17.35 -5.35 12.12
CA GLN A 113 -17.03 -3.96 12.46
C GLN A 113 -17.97 -2.98 11.75
N GLY A 114 -18.46 -3.32 10.54
CA GLY A 114 -19.42 -2.48 9.81
C GLY A 114 -20.86 -2.57 10.35
N VAL A 115 -21.22 -3.64 11.06
CA VAL A 115 -22.59 -3.88 11.55
C VAL A 115 -22.90 -3.12 12.84
N LYS A 116 -21.93 -2.96 13.74
CA LYS A 116 -22.13 -2.24 15.02
C LYS A 116 -22.28 -0.73 14.85
N ASP A 117 -21.74 -0.16 13.79
CA ASP A 117 -21.74 1.29 13.56
C ASP A 117 -22.89 1.77 12.65
N ALA A 118 -23.53 0.85 11.91
CA ALA A 118 -24.73 1.17 11.12
C ALA A 118 -25.95 1.48 12.00
N SER A 119 -26.02 0.93 13.22
CA SER A 119 -27.12 1.20 14.18
C SER A 119 -27.07 2.58 14.82
N ASN A 120 -25.91 3.26 14.82
CA ASN A 120 -25.78 4.64 15.31
C ASN A 120 -25.96 5.70 14.20
N PHE A 121 -26.06 5.27 12.94
CA PHE A 121 -26.10 6.16 11.77
C PHE A 121 -27.49 6.76 11.47
N GLY A 122 -28.48 6.51 12.32
CA GLY A 122 -29.84 7.05 12.21
C GLY A 122 -29.99 8.52 12.61
N GLN A 123 -29.01 9.13 13.27
CA GLN A 123 -29.11 10.52 13.77
C GLN A 123 -28.21 11.55 13.08
N ASP A 124 -27.21 11.15 12.29
CA ASP A 124 -26.23 12.08 11.70
C ASP A 124 -26.56 12.54 10.26
N LYS A 125 -27.84 12.71 9.94
CA LYS A 125 -28.27 13.44 8.72
C LYS A 125 -28.23 14.97 8.88
N VAL A 126 -27.99 15.49 10.08
CA VAL A 126 -28.04 16.95 10.36
C VAL A 126 -26.65 17.63 10.25
N ASN A 127 -25.54 16.88 10.19
CA ASN A 127 -24.19 17.47 10.20
C ASN A 127 -23.45 17.47 8.85
N SER A 128 -24.12 17.15 7.73
CA SER A 128 -23.51 17.32 6.41
C SER A 128 -23.56 18.78 5.91
N GLU A 129 -24.45 19.62 6.44
CA GLU A 129 -24.53 21.05 6.10
C GLU A 129 -23.62 21.93 6.98
N SER A 130 -23.23 21.46 8.16
CA SER A 130 -22.33 22.17 9.09
C SER A 130 -20.84 22.05 8.71
N ALA A 131 -20.48 21.09 7.84
CA ALA A 131 -19.13 20.99 7.27
C ALA A 131 -18.88 22.01 6.13
N GLU A 132 -19.92 22.43 5.40
CA GLU A 132 -19.82 23.45 4.36
C GLU A 132 -19.73 24.87 4.95
N SER A 133 -20.36 25.10 6.10
CA SER A 133 -20.39 26.43 6.74
C SER A 133 -19.08 26.82 7.45
N GLN A 134 -18.18 25.86 7.74
CA GLN A 134 -16.85 26.14 8.33
C GLN A 134 -15.72 26.21 7.29
N ALA A 135 -15.98 25.87 6.02
CA ALA A 135 -15.02 26.01 4.93
C ALA A 135 -14.82 27.49 4.48
N ALA A 136 -15.71 28.40 4.91
CA ALA A 136 -15.65 29.82 4.59
C ALA A 136 -14.61 30.61 5.42
N ALA A 137 -13.93 29.97 6.37
CA ALA A 137 -12.81 30.54 7.13
C ALA A 137 -11.50 29.76 6.88
N GLY A 138 -10.96 29.86 5.66
CA GLY A 138 -9.51 29.77 5.42
C GLY A 138 -8.77 28.44 5.67
N GLY A 139 -9.46 27.29 5.79
CA GLY A 139 -8.79 26.00 5.84
C GLY A 139 -9.72 24.89 5.38
N LEU A 140 -9.34 24.14 4.32
CA LEU A 140 -10.03 22.91 3.97
C LEU A 140 -10.12 22.04 5.23
N ALA A 141 -11.33 21.59 5.60
CA ALA A 141 -11.52 20.58 6.63
C ALA A 141 -10.70 19.34 6.24
N ARG A 142 -9.47 19.27 6.76
CA ARG A 142 -8.54 18.19 6.41
C ARG A 142 -9.10 16.94 7.06
N TYR A 143 -9.30 15.90 6.24
CA TYR A 143 -9.54 14.56 6.78
C TYR A 143 -8.49 14.26 7.86
N PRO A 144 -8.85 13.46 8.88
CA PRO A 144 -8.03 13.13 10.05
C PRO A 144 -6.90 12.15 9.70
N ILE A 145 -6.20 12.42 8.60
CA ILE A 145 -5.18 11.59 8.02
C ILE A 145 -3.83 12.14 8.50
N ALA A 146 -3.06 11.28 9.16
CA ALA A 146 -1.69 11.58 9.55
C ALA A 146 -0.73 11.45 8.37
N ALA A 147 -0.90 10.39 7.58
CA ALA A 147 -0.10 10.13 6.39
C ALA A 147 -0.90 9.36 5.34
N SER A 148 -0.53 9.54 4.07
CA SER A 148 -1.04 8.77 2.94
C SER A 148 0.10 8.22 2.11
N ALA A 149 0.07 6.92 1.87
CA ALA A 149 1.05 6.23 1.06
C ALA A 149 0.42 5.53 -0.13
N MET A 150 1.16 5.53 -1.23
CA MET A 150 0.84 4.80 -2.45
C MET A 150 1.99 3.87 -2.79
N SER A 151 1.67 2.62 -3.11
CA SER A 151 2.64 1.60 -3.46
C SER A 151 2.35 0.99 -4.81
N LYS A 152 3.38 0.84 -5.62
CA LYS A 152 3.36 0.19 -6.94
C LYS A 152 4.02 -1.18 -6.81
N VAL A 153 3.22 -2.22 -6.91
CA VAL A 153 3.66 -3.61 -6.71
C VAL A 153 3.39 -4.47 -7.93
N VAL A 154 4.21 -5.50 -8.13
CA VAL A 154 4.05 -6.46 -9.22
C VAL A 154 4.02 -7.88 -8.66
N PHE A 155 3.09 -8.68 -9.17
CA PHE A 155 3.04 -10.10 -8.91
C PHE A 155 4.09 -10.83 -9.77
N LYS A 156 4.88 -11.68 -9.13
CA LYS A 156 5.95 -12.44 -9.78
C LYS A 156 5.80 -13.91 -9.48
N ASN A 157 6.15 -14.75 -10.45
CA ASN A 157 6.49 -16.15 -10.23
C ASN A 157 7.89 -16.38 -10.79
N GLY A 158 8.88 -16.27 -9.90
CA GLY A 158 10.29 -16.19 -10.30
C GLY A 158 10.54 -14.98 -11.19
N ARG A 159 11.03 -15.22 -12.42
CA ARG A 159 11.30 -14.14 -13.39
C ARG A 159 10.06 -13.70 -14.19
N ARG A 160 8.97 -14.47 -14.14
CA ARG A 160 7.74 -14.16 -14.88
C ARG A 160 6.90 -13.16 -14.10
N THR A 161 6.42 -12.12 -14.79
CA THR A 161 5.40 -11.21 -14.26
C THR A 161 4.02 -11.83 -14.47
N ILE A 162 3.19 -11.77 -13.45
CA ILE A 162 1.76 -12.11 -13.53
C ILE A 162 1.00 -10.80 -13.60
N LYS A 163 0.09 -10.67 -14.57
CA LYS A 163 -0.66 -9.42 -14.73
C LYS A 163 -1.67 -9.26 -13.57
N PRO A 164 -1.93 -8.04 -13.08
CA PRO A 164 -2.96 -7.81 -12.07
C PRO A 164 -4.33 -8.38 -12.47
N ARG A 165 -4.75 -8.22 -13.73
CA ARG A 165 -6.01 -8.78 -14.24
C ARG A 165 -6.07 -10.31 -14.11
N GLU A 166 -4.98 -11.00 -14.42
CA GLU A 166 -4.88 -12.47 -14.28
C GLU A 166 -4.97 -12.88 -12.81
N MET A 167 -4.32 -12.13 -11.91
CA MET A 167 -4.37 -12.39 -10.48
C MET A 167 -5.78 -12.16 -9.90
N ILE A 168 -6.46 -11.08 -10.30
CA ILE A 168 -7.85 -10.79 -9.91
C ILE A 168 -8.77 -11.92 -10.39
N ALA A 169 -8.60 -12.38 -11.63
CA ALA A 169 -9.36 -13.50 -12.18
C ALA A 169 -9.11 -14.80 -11.39
N ALA A 170 -7.84 -15.15 -11.16
CA ALA A 170 -7.44 -16.34 -10.42
C ALA A 170 -7.92 -16.34 -8.96
N SER A 171 -8.16 -15.16 -8.40
CA SER A 171 -8.67 -14.99 -7.04
C SER A 171 -10.20 -14.94 -6.96
N GLY A 172 -10.90 -15.21 -8.07
CA GLY A 172 -12.37 -15.21 -8.11
C GLY A 172 -12.99 -13.82 -7.87
N LEU A 173 -12.23 -12.74 -8.10
CA LEU A 173 -12.67 -11.36 -7.88
C LEU A 173 -13.31 -10.72 -9.13
N LEU A 174 -13.29 -11.42 -10.27
CA LEU A 174 -14.13 -11.08 -11.42
C LEU A 174 -15.45 -11.83 -11.26
N GLY A 175 -16.58 -11.17 -11.55
CA GLY A 175 -17.96 -11.58 -11.20
C GLY A 175 -18.50 -12.91 -11.72
N ASN A 176 -17.65 -13.85 -12.15
CA ASN A 176 -18.02 -15.15 -12.68
C ASN A 176 -17.55 -16.26 -11.73
N LYS A 177 -18.28 -16.53 -10.64
CA LYS A 177 -18.19 -17.86 -9.99
C LYS A 177 -19.29 -18.75 -10.56
N ASN A 178 -18.92 -19.58 -11.54
CA ASN A 178 -19.63 -20.83 -11.88
C ASN A 178 -19.21 -21.93 -10.89
N HIS A 179 -19.52 -21.75 -9.61
CA HIS A 179 -19.51 -22.87 -8.66
C HIS A 179 -20.92 -23.05 -8.14
N GLY A 180 -21.46 -24.24 -8.37
CA GLY A 180 -22.87 -24.57 -8.24
C GLY A 180 -23.49 -24.18 -6.88
N GLU A 181 -24.76 -23.78 -6.99
CA GLU A 181 -25.78 -23.65 -5.94
C GLU A 181 -25.47 -22.59 -4.86
N THR A 182 -26.20 -21.49 -4.73
CA THR A 182 -27.66 -21.36 -4.61
C THR A 182 -28.07 -19.97 -5.10
N GLU A 183 -29.16 -19.89 -5.86
CA GLU A 183 -29.82 -18.65 -6.27
C GLU A 183 -30.01 -17.72 -5.06
N ARG A 184 -29.17 -16.70 -4.92
CA ARG A 184 -29.50 -15.50 -4.17
C ARG A 184 -30.10 -14.52 -5.15
N GLU A 185 -31.40 -14.30 -5.01
CA GLU A 185 -32.15 -13.25 -5.70
C GLU A 185 -31.40 -11.92 -5.62
N GLY A 186 -31.13 -11.36 -6.79
CA GLY A 186 -30.28 -10.19 -6.97
C GLY A 186 -29.25 -10.46 -8.04
N SER A 187 -29.71 -10.68 -9.28
CA SER A 187 -28.83 -10.71 -10.46
C SER A 187 -28.06 -9.38 -10.49
N ILE A 188 -26.83 -9.39 -9.99
CA ILE A 188 -25.89 -8.29 -10.21
C ILE A 188 -25.74 -8.24 -11.72
N ASP A 189 -26.16 -7.14 -12.34
CA ASP A 189 -25.88 -6.90 -13.74
C ASP A 189 -24.35 -6.89 -13.89
N THR A 190 -23.80 -8.02 -14.36
CA THR A 190 -22.37 -8.24 -14.49
C THR A 190 -21.74 -7.16 -15.37
N ALA A 191 -22.45 -6.69 -16.39
CA ALA A 191 -21.99 -5.61 -17.25
C ALA A 191 -21.95 -4.27 -16.51
N ALA A 192 -22.97 -3.95 -15.71
CA ALA A 192 -22.95 -2.73 -14.88
C ALA A 192 -21.83 -2.77 -13.82
N CYS A 193 -21.59 -3.93 -13.21
CA CYS A 193 -20.51 -4.14 -12.24
C CYS A 193 -19.14 -3.95 -12.89
N GLU A 194 -18.88 -4.61 -14.02
CA GLU A 194 -17.64 -4.47 -14.77
C GLU A 194 -17.38 -3.03 -15.22
N ASN A 195 -18.41 -2.34 -15.71
CA ASN A 195 -18.32 -0.93 -16.08
C ASN A 195 -18.00 -0.02 -14.88
N ALA A 196 -18.60 -0.29 -13.71
CA ALA A 196 -18.30 0.44 -12.48
C ALA A 196 -16.86 0.18 -12.00
N THR A 197 -16.40 -1.08 -12.04
CA THR A 197 -15.03 -1.45 -11.71
C THR A 197 -14.03 -0.77 -12.64
N GLU A 198 -14.28 -0.79 -13.95
CA GLU A 198 -13.41 -0.14 -14.93
C GLU A 198 -13.37 1.38 -14.74
N LYS A 199 -14.52 2.01 -14.47
CA LYS A 199 -14.59 3.45 -14.17
C LYS A 199 -13.75 3.81 -12.95
N GLU A 200 -13.85 3.03 -11.87
CA GLU A 200 -13.08 3.28 -10.65
C GLU A 200 -11.58 2.98 -10.86
N ARG A 201 -11.24 1.94 -11.64
CA ARG A 201 -9.87 1.66 -12.07
C ARG A 201 -9.27 2.85 -12.81
N GLN A 202 -9.97 3.39 -13.80
CA GLN A 202 -9.51 4.56 -14.57
C GLN A 202 -9.37 5.82 -13.71
N ARG A 203 -10.30 6.02 -12.76
CA ARG A 203 -10.18 7.08 -11.75
C ARG A 203 -8.90 6.93 -10.93
N GLY A 204 -8.64 5.74 -10.41
CA GLY A 204 -7.44 5.46 -9.63
C GLY A 204 -6.15 5.55 -10.45
N MET A 205 -6.18 5.20 -11.73
CA MET A 205 -5.01 5.32 -12.63
C MET A 205 -4.53 6.77 -12.78
N ARG A 206 -5.45 7.75 -12.77
CA ARG A 206 -5.08 9.17 -12.80
C ARG A 206 -4.22 9.56 -11.61
N ILE A 207 -4.48 9.00 -10.43
CA ILE A 207 -3.69 9.24 -9.22
C ILE A 207 -2.39 8.41 -9.25
N ALA A 208 -2.48 7.16 -9.69
CA ALA A 208 -1.35 6.24 -9.81
C ALA A 208 -0.26 6.74 -10.78
N SER A 209 -0.61 7.62 -11.72
CA SER A 209 0.33 8.27 -12.65
C SER A 209 1.53 8.92 -11.94
N MET A 210 1.37 9.39 -10.70
CA MET A 210 2.45 9.95 -9.89
C MET A 210 3.61 8.95 -9.65
N LEU A 211 3.33 7.65 -9.62
CA LEU A 211 4.36 6.59 -9.52
C LEU A 211 4.63 5.90 -10.86
N ALA A 212 3.94 6.26 -11.93
CA ALA A 212 4.14 5.68 -13.25
C ALA A 212 5.44 6.19 -13.90
N ASN A 213 5.75 7.48 -13.76
CA ASN A 213 6.83 8.17 -14.48
C ASN A 213 8.23 8.05 -13.83
N GLN A 214 8.49 6.98 -13.09
CA GLN A 214 9.82 6.80 -12.46
C GLN A 214 10.95 6.59 -13.47
N ILE A 215 10.63 6.04 -14.65
CA ILE A 215 11.62 5.88 -15.74
C ILE A 215 12.15 7.25 -16.17
N ASP A 216 11.33 8.29 -16.14
CA ASP A 216 11.78 9.64 -16.51
C ASP A 216 12.67 10.24 -15.42
N LEU A 217 12.37 9.97 -14.14
CA LEU A 217 13.27 10.33 -13.03
C LEU A 217 14.65 9.67 -13.17
N GLU A 218 14.72 8.41 -13.60
CA GLU A 218 16.00 7.74 -13.86
C GLU A 218 16.81 8.41 -14.99
N LYS A 219 16.13 8.99 -15.99
CA LYS A 219 16.79 9.71 -17.10
C LYS A 219 17.35 11.07 -16.70
N GLU A 220 16.84 11.67 -15.62
CA GLU A 220 17.39 12.91 -15.06
C GLU A 220 18.75 12.72 -14.37
N PHE A 221 19.25 11.47 -14.28
CA PHE A 221 20.58 11.21 -13.75
C PHE A 221 21.65 11.91 -14.60
N ASN A 222 22.25 12.94 -14.01
CA ASN A 222 23.39 13.66 -14.56
C ASN A 222 24.65 13.32 -13.76
N GLY A 223 25.60 12.61 -14.39
CA GLY A 223 26.84 12.18 -13.76
C GLY A 223 27.89 13.29 -13.57
N ASP A 224 27.70 14.46 -14.18
CA ASP A 224 28.72 15.52 -14.20
C ASP A 224 28.70 16.38 -12.92
N VAL A 225 27.57 16.43 -12.22
CA VAL A 225 27.38 17.35 -11.08
C VAL A 225 26.71 16.63 -9.90
N ALA A 226 27.34 16.71 -8.74
CA ALA A 226 26.75 16.35 -7.45
C ALA A 226 27.25 17.32 -6.37
N LEU A 227 26.44 17.57 -5.32
CA LEU A 227 26.87 18.40 -4.19
C LEU A 227 28.09 17.80 -3.47
N GLY A 228 28.15 16.47 -3.42
CA GLY A 228 29.25 15.71 -2.83
C GLY A 228 29.02 14.21 -3.00
N ARG A 229 30.11 13.45 -2.98
CA ARG A 229 30.06 11.99 -3.01
C ARG A 229 29.98 11.49 -1.58
N HIS A 230 28.89 10.79 -1.25
CA HIS A 230 28.69 10.19 0.05
C HIS A 230 28.96 8.68 -0.04
N HIS A 231 29.81 8.16 0.83
CA HIS A 231 30.05 6.73 0.95
C HIS A 231 29.29 6.19 2.16
N ASP A 232 28.58 5.08 1.99
CA ASP A 232 27.79 4.45 3.05
C ASP A 232 28.65 3.85 4.19
N GLY A 233 29.98 3.90 4.05
CA GLY A 233 30.93 3.39 5.03
C GLY A 233 30.96 1.87 5.13
N PHE A 234 30.24 1.15 4.26
CA PHE A 234 30.21 -0.31 4.24
C PHE A 234 31.28 -0.90 3.32
N GLY A 235 31.62 -2.17 3.54
CA GLY A 235 32.64 -2.88 2.78
C GLY A 235 34.07 -2.62 3.26
N VAL A 236 35.03 -3.25 2.58
CA VAL A 236 36.45 -3.22 2.98
C VAL A 236 37.00 -1.79 3.00
N GLU A 237 36.64 -0.98 2.02
CA GLU A 237 37.07 0.42 1.91
C GLU A 237 36.57 1.27 3.08
N GLY A 238 35.30 1.14 3.45
CA GLY A 238 34.71 1.83 4.60
C GLY A 238 35.34 1.44 5.93
N VAL A 239 35.59 0.13 6.14
CA VAL A 239 36.28 -0.37 7.34
C VAL A 239 37.71 0.17 7.43
N VAL A 240 38.47 0.10 6.32
CA VAL A 240 39.86 0.57 6.29
C VAL A 240 39.94 2.08 6.52
N ALA A 241 39.08 2.87 5.89
CA ALA A 241 39.04 4.31 6.09
C ALA A 241 38.65 4.68 7.53
N THR A 242 37.67 3.99 8.12
CA THR A 242 37.28 4.19 9.52
C THR A 242 38.44 3.86 10.47
N LEU A 243 39.14 2.74 10.25
CA LEU A 243 40.32 2.37 11.03
C LEU A 243 41.48 3.35 10.85
N ALA A 244 41.71 3.85 9.64
CA ALA A 244 42.72 4.87 9.37
C ALA A 244 42.38 6.20 10.08
N GLN A 245 41.11 6.57 10.17
CA GLN A 245 40.66 7.74 10.91
C GLN A 245 40.85 7.56 12.43
N LEU A 246 40.42 6.41 12.99
CA LEU A 246 40.64 6.07 14.40
C LEU A 246 42.12 6.02 14.75
N GLY A 247 42.95 5.54 13.83
CA GLY A 247 44.41 5.52 13.95
C GLY A 247 45.09 6.88 13.71
N LYS A 248 44.35 7.93 13.37
CA LYS A 248 44.87 9.27 12.97
C LYS A 248 45.86 9.21 11.79
N ILE A 249 45.72 8.19 10.94
CA ILE A 249 46.56 7.96 9.75
C ILE A 249 46.00 8.74 8.56
N SER A 250 44.71 9.08 8.57
CA SER A 250 44.05 9.85 7.52
C SER A 250 43.11 10.91 8.10
N ASN A 251 43.16 12.12 7.54
CA ASN A 251 42.19 13.19 7.77
C ASN A 251 40.98 13.10 6.83
N PHE A 252 40.96 12.10 5.93
CA PHE A 252 39.89 11.91 4.97
C PHE A 252 38.68 11.30 5.68
N GLN A 253 37.62 12.09 5.82
CA GLN A 253 36.34 11.60 6.32
C GLN A 253 35.59 11.03 5.12
N LEU A 254 35.34 9.72 5.09
CA LEU A 254 34.28 9.17 4.26
C LEU A 254 32.97 9.69 4.87
N ILE A 255 32.49 10.82 4.35
CA ILE A 255 31.09 11.21 4.46
C ILE A 255 30.37 10.58 3.27
#